data_AF-A0A671WYH6-F1
#
_entry.id   AF-A0A671WYH6-F1
#
_cell.length_a   1.000
_cell.length_b   1.000
_cell.length_c   1.000
_cell.angle_alpha   90.00
_cell.angle_beta   90.00
_cell.angle_gamma   90.00
#
_symmetry.space_group_name_H-M   'P 1'
#
loop_
_entity.id
_entity.type
_entity.pdbx_description
1 polymer ?
#
loop_
_entity_poly.entity_id
_entity_poly.type
_entity_poly.pdbx_seq_one_letter_code
_entity_poly.pdbx_strand_id
1 'polypeptide(L)'
;MALLTLHRNPTLSTVQDELQQRRGRLQKRESFALVKGAVHLLEEGEEADLHEESSPTPVSPVKEGDRASDARRKQLHAMVEQLRPEDTIKLAVQLESVNPARVRYLIVVSTLGNKQESILLGMDFPNQDSDQCTIGLVLPVWSDTQVYLDGDGGFSVTSAEETRIFKPVSMQTMWSVLQVLHGCCERAVKATVIPGSGLEWAQHYHQHIESDRFCLNEWEAMDDLESVRKDNNGSADRVSNEGLIREHLRDIMRTEDLDNLTSKMVHSALKTRLAFDIRPYKEYIDNEILVTMAQMDKPSKIFDYLYLGSEWNAANFEELQKNNVGYILNMTREIDNFFPESFTYMNIRVYDVEATDLLCHWPDTYNFINTARKSGQAVLVHCKMGISRSGSTVIAYAMKQQHWTLDVALAYVRERRSIVNPNDGFMKQLQTYNGILNARSGIHEGIFSLFAPVGDFLDFSFVVLFLIIPASSATVFVEPTPKSDTDHGPGCFSSCLFPADLALLLKIFFSPVLSQGCFEC
;
A
#
# COMPACT_ATOMS: atom_id res chain seq x y z
N MET A 1 2.08 6.01 5.42
CA MET A 1 3.41 5.37 5.51
C MET A 1 4.44 6.39 5.13
N ALA A 2 5.52 6.50 5.89
CA ALA A 2 6.69 7.28 5.49
C ALA A 2 7.69 6.32 4.83
N LEU A 3 8.28 6.73 3.70
CA LEU A 3 9.38 6.00 3.07
C LEU A 3 10.68 6.55 3.65
N LEU A 4 11.52 5.69 4.21
CA LEU A 4 12.77 6.08 4.87
C LEU A 4 13.96 5.50 4.11
N THR A 5 14.86 6.35 3.62
CA THR A 5 16.11 5.92 2.98
C THR A 5 17.27 6.11 3.95
N LEU A 6 18.00 5.04 4.24
CA LEU A 6 19.19 5.06 5.09
C LEU A 6 20.46 4.91 4.24
N HIS A 7 21.47 5.70 4.58
CA HIS A 7 22.79 5.67 3.95
C HIS A 7 23.81 5.11 4.94
N ARG A 8 24.44 3.98 4.61
CA ARG A 8 25.58 3.46 5.38
C ARG A 8 26.86 4.20 4.97
N ASN A 9 27.41 5.01 5.89
CA ASN A 9 28.72 5.62 5.72
C ASN A 9 29.82 4.67 6.24
N PRO A 10 30.91 4.42 5.49
CA PRO A 10 32.02 3.63 6.01
C PRO A 10 32.78 4.42 7.09
N THR A 11 33.00 3.78 8.24
CA THR A 11 33.81 4.31 9.33
C THR A 11 35.28 4.42 8.89
N LEU A 12 35.79 5.65 8.79
CA LEU A 12 37.20 5.94 8.49
C LEU A 12 38.06 5.63 9.72
N SER A 13 38.78 4.50 9.68
CA SER A 13 39.95 4.32 10.55
C SER A 13 41.16 4.95 9.87
N THR A 14 41.88 5.76 10.64
CA THR A 14 43.02 6.58 10.23
C THR A 14 44.28 5.74 10.05
N VAL A 15 44.69 5.46 8.80
CA VAL A 15 46.12 5.36 8.42
C VAL A 15 46.28 5.84 6.97
N GLN A 16 47.24 6.74 6.75
CA GLN A 16 47.53 7.40 5.49
C GLN A 16 48.20 6.50 4.44
N ASP A 17 47.77 6.78 3.21
CA ASP A 17 48.51 6.86 1.95
C ASP A 17 48.64 5.67 0.97
N GLU A 18 48.22 6.04 -0.25
CA GLU A 18 48.62 5.59 -1.59
C GLU A 18 48.21 4.19 -2.07
N LEU A 19 46.98 4.11 -2.60
CA LEU A 19 46.64 3.45 -3.88
C LEU A 19 45.20 3.81 -4.30
N GLN A 20 45.02 5.03 -4.78
CA GLN A 20 43.86 5.42 -5.57
C GLN A 20 44.00 4.84 -6.98
N GLN A 21 43.40 3.68 -7.24
CA GLN A 21 42.76 3.31 -8.51
C GLN A 21 42.15 1.90 -8.38
N ARG A 22 40.80 1.83 -8.38
CA ARG A 22 39.90 0.64 -8.37
C ARG A 22 39.06 0.40 -7.10
N ARG A 23 38.27 1.39 -6.66
CA ARG A 23 37.06 1.09 -5.85
C ARG A 23 35.85 1.87 -6.35
N GLY A 24 35.26 1.35 -7.44
CA GLY A 24 33.83 1.48 -7.65
C GLY A 24 33.12 0.50 -6.71
N ARG A 25 32.37 1.04 -5.75
CA ARG A 25 31.25 0.35 -5.11
C ARG A 25 30.30 1.44 -4.63
N LEU A 26 29.21 1.62 -5.37
CA LEU A 26 28.08 2.46 -5.02
C LEU A 26 27.70 2.19 -3.55
N GLN A 27 27.50 3.25 -2.77
CA GLN A 27 26.90 3.16 -1.45
C GLN A 27 25.53 2.49 -1.62
N LYS A 28 25.30 1.36 -0.95
CA LYS A 28 24.00 0.69 -1.00
C LYS A 28 22.98 1.55 -0.25
N ARG A 29 22.02 2.12 -0.99
CA ARG A 29 20.87 2.81 -0.42
C ARG A 29 19.88 1.74 0.01
N GLU A 30 19.37 1.86 1.23
CA GLU A 30 18.35 0.95 1.74
C GLU A 30 17.08 1.77 2.00
N SER A 31 16.03 1.47 1.24
CA SER A 31 14.72 2.12 1.38
C SER A 31 13.80 1.25 2.20
N PHE A 32 13.06 1.85 3.12
CA PHE A 32 12.18 1.16 4.04
C PHE A 32 10.76 1.71 3.97
N ALA A 33 9.76 0.83 3.96
CA ALA A 33 8.36 1.17 4.06
C ALA A 33 7.90 1.10 5.53
N LEU A 34 7.34 2.19 6.05
CA LEU A 34 6.93 2.29 7.46
C LEU A 34 5.40 2.17 7.65
N VAL A 35 4.96 1.03 8.18
CA VAL A 35 3.63 0.82 8.79
C VAL A 35 3.73 1.12 10.29
N LYS A 36 2.61 1.42 10.99
CA LYS A 36 2.65 1.64 12.44
C LYS A 36 3.16 0.37 13.13
N GLY A 37 4.36 0.43 13.71
CA GLY A 37 5.00 -0.70 14.38
C GLY A 37 5.69 -1.72 13.46
N ALA A 38 5.70 -1.55 12.14
CA ALA A 38 6.40 -2.47 11.22
C ALA A 38 7.15 -1.71 10.12
N VAL A 39 8.34 -2.19 9.78
CA VAL A 39 9.25 -1.58 8.82
C VAL A 39 9.76 -2.65 7.87
N HIS A 40 9.55 -2.48 6.57
CA HIS A 40 9.97 -3.47 5.56
C HIS A 40 11.04 -2.89 4.65
N LEU A 41 12.08 -3.66 4.33
CA LEU A 41 13.09 -3.25 3.35
C LEU A 41 12.53 -3.37 1.93
N LEU A 42 12.66 -2.32 1.14
CA LEU A 42 12.39 -2.30 -0.29
C LEU A 42 13.67 -2.74 -1.00
N GLU A 43 13.60 -3.84 -1.74
CA GLU A 43 14.74 -4.27 -2.56
C GLU A 43 14.81 -3.36 -3.80
N GLU A 44 15.82 -2.49 -3.87
CA GLU A 44 16.10 -1.68 -5.07
C GLU A 44 16.55 -2.60 -6.22
N GLY A 45 15.86 -2.52 -7.35
CA GLY A 45 16.34 -3.02 -8.64
C GLY A 45 17.55 -2.21 -9.08
N GLU A 46 18.55 -2.89 -9.64
CA GLU A 46 19.75 -2.27 -10.19
C GLU A 46 19.37 -1.30 -11.32
N GLU A 47 19.55 0.02 -11.18
CA GLU A 47 19.95 0.87 -12.32
C GLU A 47 20.42 2.30 -11.99
N ALA A 48 21.53 2.64 -12.66
CA ALA A 48 21.96 3.89 -13.31
C ALA A 48 21.87 5.25 -12.59
N ASP A 49 23.05 5.88 -12.52
CA ASP A 49 23.36 7.28 -12.17
C ASP A 49 22.42 8.33 -12.78
N LEU A 50 22.19 9.45 -12.05
CA LEU A 50 22.25 10.83 -12.56
C LEU A 50 22.03 11.88 -11.42
N HIS A 51 23.09 12.66 -11.18
CA HIS A 51 23.28 14.02 -10.63
C HIS A 51 22.41 14.67 -9.52
N GLU A 52 23.13 15.14 -8.49
CA GLU A 52 22.74 16.07 -7.42
C GLU A 52 22.67 17.55 -7.89
N GLU A 53 21.68 18.30 -7.37
CA GLU A 53 21.84 19.74 -7.11
C GLU A 53 21.19 20.10 -5.76
N SER A 54 21.99 20.74 -4.90
CA SER A 54 21.68 21.19 -3.55
C SER A 54 21.26 22.67 -3.51
N SER A 55 20.24 23.04 -2.73
CA SER A 55 20.21 24.35 -2.06
C SER A 55 19.26 24.38 -0.84
N PRO A 56 19.57 25.15 0.23
CA PRO A 56 18.89 25.07 1.53
C PRO A 56 17.88 26.21 1.75
N THR A 57 16.76 25.96 2.44
CA THR A 57 15.85 27.02 2.95
C THR A 57 15.01 26.50 4.14
N PRO A 58 14.41 27.39 4.98
CA PRO A 58 14.64 27.41 6.42
C PRO A 58 13.54 26.75 7.27
N VAL A 59 13.92 26.49 8.53
CA VAL A 59 13.19 25.81 9.60
C VAL A 59 11.83 26.47 9.92
N SER A 60 10.76 25.69 9.79
CA SER A 60 9.41 26.00 10.31
C SER A 60 9.05 25.08 11.49
N PRO A 61 8.07 25.45 12.36
CA PRO A 61 7.88 24.81 13.66
C PRO A 61 7.38 23.37 13.55
N VAL A 62 8.06 22.45 14.22
CA VAL A 62 7.81 21.00 14.22
C VAL A 62 6.46 20.68 14.88
N LYS A 63 5.49 20.19 14.10
CA LYS A 63 4.23 19.61 14.60
C LYS A 63 4.50 18.24 15.25
N GLU A 64 3.74 17.86 16.28
CA GLU A 64 3.92 16.60 17.04
C GLU A 64 3.96 15.33 16.18
N GLY A 65 3.34 15.32 14.99
CA GLY A 65 3.41 14.20 14.04
C GLY A 65 4.79 13.98 13.39
N ASP A 66 5.62 15.02 13.31
CA ASP A 66 6.98 14.93 12.73
C ASP A 66 7.95 14.24 13.69
N ARG A 67 7.82 14.52 15.00
CA ARG A 67 8.71 13.95 16.04
C ARG A 67 8.63 12.43 16.12
N ALA A 68 7.43 11.86 16.04
CA ALA A 68 7.23 10.41 16.11
C ALA A 68 7.71 9.67 14.83
N SER A 69 7.81 10.37 13.70
CA SER A 69 8.41 9.87 12.47
C SER A 69 9.94 9.92 12.55
N ASP A 70 10.47 11.02 13.09
CA ASP A 70 11.92 11.20 13.31
C ASP A 70 12.50 10.25 14.36
N ALA A 71 11.80 10.01 15.46
CA ALA A 71 12.22 9.06 16.50
C ALA A 71 12.36 7.64 15.93
N ARG A 72 11.36 7.17 15.17
CA ARG A 72 11.41 5.86 14.50
C ARG A 72 12.53 5.77 13.45
N ARG A 73 12.81 6.85 12.73
CA ARG A 73 13.94 6.91 11.80
C ARG A 73 15.29 6.76 12.52
N LYS A 74 15.45 7.42 13.67
CA LYS A 74 16.66 7.29 14.50
C LYS A 74 16.83 5.87 15.02
N GLN A 75 15.75 5.25 15.49
CA GLN A 75 15.76 3.85 15.94
C GLN A 75 16.17 2.90 14.81
N LEU A 76 15.63 3.08 13.60
CA LEU A 76 16.02 2.28 12.44
C LEU A 76 17.51 2.42 12.09
N HIS A 77 18.04 3.64 12.13
CA HIS A 77 19.46 3.87 11.93
C HIS A 77 20.30 3.10 12.97
N ALA A 78 19.93 3.19 14.25
CA ALA A 78 20.60 2.48 15.33
C ALA A 78 20.60 0.96 15.12
N MET A 79 19.47 0.38 14.70
CA MET A 79 19.38 -1.06 14.40
C MET A 79 20.32 -1.46 13.26
N VAL A 80 20.40 -0.66 12.20
CA VAL A 80 21.26 -0.92 11.04
C VAL A 80 22.75 -0.83 11.39
N GLU A 81 23.12 0.03 12.34
CA GLU A 81 24.49 0.17 12.86
C GLU A 81 24.95 -1.03 13.70
N GLN A 82 24.02 -1.77 14.31
CA GLN A 82 24.33 -3.00 15.05
C GLN A 82 24.58 -4.20 14.13
N LEU A 83 24.22 -4.11 12.85
CA LEU A 83 24.38 -5.22 11.91
C LEU A 83 25.75 -5.22 11.24
N ARG A 84 26.23 -6.42 10.90
CA ARG A 84 27.41 -6.57 10.06
C ARG A 84 27.18 -5.91 8.70
N PRO A 85 28.24 -5.44 8.02
CA PRO A 85 28.12 -4.78 6.73
C PRO A 85 27.45 -5.62 5.64
N GLU A 86 27.52 -6.95 5.76
CA GLU A 86 26.98 -7.92 4.80
C GLU A 86 25.51 -8.30 5.08
N ASP A 87 24.96 -7.85 6.20
CA ASP A 87 23.63 -8.23 6.65
C ASP A 87 22.62 -7.12 6.42
N THR A 88 21.40 -7.53 6.07
CA THR A 88 20.29 -6.65 5.73
C THR A 88 19.05 -7.01 6.51
N ILE A 89 18.32 -6.00 6.99
CA ILE A 89 17.01 -6.17 7.63
C ILE A 89 15.98 -6.49 6.53
N LYS A 90 15.22 -7.58 6.64
CA LYS A 90 14.04 -7.85 5.80
C LYS A 90 12.80 -7.18 6.35
N LEU A 91 12.63 -7.28 7.66
CA LEU A 91 11.49 -6.75 8.39
C LEU A 91 11.95 -6.36 9.79
N ALA A 92 11.47 -5.23 10.32
CA ALA A 92 11.59 -4.86 11.71
C ALA A 92 10.21 -4.55 12.27
N VAL A 93 9.84 -5.18 13.38
CA VAL A 93 8.55 -4.98 14.03
C VAL A 93 8.67 -4.64 15.49
N GLN A 94 7.83 -3.75 15.97
CA GLN A 94 7.75 -3.39 17.38
C GLN A 94 6.92 -4.44 18.13
N LEU A 95 7.42 -4.84 19.29
CA LEU A 95 6.73 -5.72 20.21
C LEU A 95 6.14 -4.94 21.39
N GLU A 96 5.13 -5.53 22.02
CA GLU A 96 4.70 -5.17 23.36
C GLU A 96 5.87 -5.39 24.34
N SER A 97 6.03 -4.46 25.27
CA SER A 97 7.04 -4.49 26.32
C SER A 97 6.36 -4.47 27.67
N VAL A 98 6.84 -5.29 28.61
CA VAL A 98 6.34 -5.28 29.99
C VAL A 98 6.60 -3.92 30.65
N ASN A 99 7.70 -3.26 30.27
CA ASN A 99 7.98 -1.89 30.67
C ASN A 99 7.58 -0.90 29.55
N PRO A 100 6.55 -0.07 29.74
CA PRO A 100 6.08 0.87 28.71
C PRO A 100 7.10 1.97 28.38
N ALA A 101 8.10 2.18 29.23
CA ALA A 101 9.19 3.11 28.94
C ALA A 101 10.13 2.55 27.87
N ARG A 102 10.25 1.22 27.73
CA ARG A 102 11.17 0.57 26.79
C ARG A 102 10.49 0.28 25.47
N VAL A 103 11.29 0.29 24.40
CA VAL A 103 10.84 -0.11 23.06
C VAL A 103 11.62 -1.33 22.65
N ARG A 104 10.92 -2.36 22.17
CA ARG A 104 11.52 -3.61 21.72
C ARG A 104 11.17 -3.85 20.27
N TYR A 105 12.16 -4.25 19.49
CA TYR A 105 11.98 -4.64 18.11
C TYR A 105 12.39 -6.10 17.91
N LEU A 106 11.58 -6.85 17.17
CA LEU A 106 11.98 -8.10 16.55
C LEU A 106 12.29 -7.80 15.09
N ILE A 107 13.49 -8.16 14.65
CA ILE A 107 13.92 -7.94 13.28
C ILE A 107 14.32 -9.26 12.61
N VAL A 108 13.93 -9.42 11.35
CA VAL A 108 14.33 -10.52 10.49
C VAL A 108 15.54 -10.06 9.68
N VAL A 109 16.67 -10.73 9.84
CA VAL A 109 17.93 -10.38 9.15
C VAL A 109 18.32 -11.50 8.21
N SER A 110 18.76 -11.14 7.01
CA SER A 110 19.36 -12.05 6.04
C SER A 110 20.75 -11.58 5.68
N THR A 111 21.63 -12.51 5.31
CA THR A 111 22.98 -12.17 4.85
C THR A 111 23.08 -12.14 3.32
N LEU A 112 23.93 -11.27 2.78
CA LEU A 112 24.18 -11.20 1.33
C LEU A 112 24.92 -12.43 0.79
N GLY A 113 25.71 -13.11 1.64
CA GLY A 113 26.47 -14.29 1.24
C GLY A 113 25.60 -15.51 0.90
N ASN A 114 24.45 -15.64 1.57
CA ASN A 114 23.47 -16.69 1.33
C ASN A 114 22.06 -16.19 1.68
N LYS A 115 21.28 -15.79 0.66
CA LYS A 115 19.90 -15.30 0.85
C LYS A 115 18.92 -16.34 1.42
N GLN A 116 19.33 -17.61 1.50
CA GLN A 116 18.54 -18.69 2.10
C GLN A 116 18.66 -18.72 3.63
N GLU A 117 19.66 -18.04 4.19
CA GLU A 117 19.93 -17.98 5.62
C GLU A 117 19.33 -16.71 6.23
N SER A 118 18.54 -16.90 7.29
CA SER A 118 17.94 -15.83 8.07
C SER A 118 18.10 -16.07 9.57
N ILE A 119 18.18 -14.98 10.34
CA ILE A 119 18.05 -15.00 11.79
C ILE A 119 17.00 -13.99 12.25
N LEU A 120 16.43 -14.24 13.41
CA LEU A 120 15.67 -13.28 14.18
C LEU A 120 16.59 -12.62 15.22
N LEU A 121 16.56 -11.29 15.29
CA LEU A 121 17.21 -10.54 16.35
C LEU A 121 16.16 -9.78 17.17
N GLY A 122 16.25 -9.87 18.49
CA GLY A 122 15.52 -8.99 19.40
C GLY A 122 16.42 -7.84 19.82
N MET A 123 15.97 -6.62 19.60
CA MET A 123 16.69 -5.39 19.92
C MET A 123 15.91 -4.56 20.94
N ASP A 124 16.61 -4.03 21.93
CA ASP A 124 16.04 -3.26 23.02
C ASP A 124 16.50 -1.79 22.95
N PHE A 125 15.56 -0.88 23.13
CA PHE A 125 15.80 0.56 23.26
C PHE A 125 15.38 1.01 24.67
N PRO A 126 16.22 1.80 25.37
CA PRO A 126 15.90 2.33 26.69
C PRO A 126 14.60 3.14 26.73
N ASN A 127 14.30 3.88 25.64
CA ASN A 127 13.08 4.67 25.48
C ASN A 127 12.70 4.96 24.02
N GLN A 128 11.51 5.55 23.81
CA GLN A 128 10.95 5.85 22.48
C GLN A 128 11.78 6.83 21.64
N ASP A 129 12.59 7.70 22.27
CA ASP A 129 13.39 8.71 21.59
C ASP A 129 14.87 8.33 21.48
N SER A 130 15.25 7.15 21.98
CA SER A 130 16.63 6.66 21.99
C SER A 130 17.15 6.39 20.58
N ASP A 131 18.40 6.81 20.35
CA ASP A 131 19.18 6.55 19.13
C ASP A 131 20.22 5.43 19.31
N GLN A 132 20.18 4.74 20.46
CA GLN A 132 21.00 3.56 20.73
C GLN A 132 20.12 2.36 21.11
N CYS A 133 20.53 1.18 20.64
CA CYS A 133 19.91 -0.10 20.97
C CYS A 133 20.95 -1.18 21.26
N THR A 134 20.53 -2.18 22.02
CA THR A 134 21.31 -3.38 22.31
C THR A 134 20.63 -4.61 21.73
N ILE A 135 21.41 -5.66 21.46
CA ILE A 135 20.88 -6.96 21.06
C ILE A 135 20.58 -7.77 22.33
N GLY A 136 19.36 -8.26 22.45
CA GLY A 136 18.89 -9.06 23.58
C GLY A 136 18.46 -10.47 23.22
N LEU A 137 18.24 -10.76 21.93
CA LEU A 137 17.88 -12.09 21.46
C LEU A 137 18.52 -12.35 20.10
N VAL A 138 19.00 -13.58 19.92
CA VAL A 138 19.43 -14.13 18.62
C VAL A 138 18.77 -15.50 18.48
N LEU A 139 17.93 -15.64 17.47
CA LEU A 139 17.21 -16.89 17.20
C LEU A 139 17.40 -17.26 15.72
N PRO A 140 18.25 -18.25 15.40
CA PRO A 140 18.47 -18.68 14.02
C PRO A 140 17.21 -19.32 13.41
N VAL A 141 17.03 -19.20 12.09
CA VAL A 141 15.92 -19.86 11.37
C VAL A 141 16.45 -21.09 10.62
N TRP A 142 16.20 -22.26 11.19
CA TRP A 142 16.59 -23.56 10.65
C TRP A 142 15.48 -24.16 9.77
N SER A 143 15.80 -25.25 9.08
CA SER A 143 14.82 -25.98 8.26
C SER A 143 13.66 -26.59 9.06
N ASP A 144 13.85 -26.82 10.36
CA ASP A 144 12.83 -27.36 11.26
C ASP A 144 12.11 -26.26 12.06
N THR A 145 12.38 -24.97 11.79
CA THR A 145 11.73 -23.88 12.51
C THR A 145 10.22 -23.90 12.29
N GLN A 146 9.48 -23.95 13.39
CA GLN A 146 8.02 -23.94 13.40
C GLN A 146 7.50 -22.63 13.99
N VAL A 147 6.38 -22.14 13.45
CA VAL A 147 5.74 -20.90 13.91
C VAL A 147 4.28 -21.17 14.21
N TYR A 148 3.82 -20.79 15.40
CA TYR A 148 2.44 -20.97 15.87
C TYR A 148 1.88 -19.67 16.43
N LEU A 149 0.57 -19.46 16.38
CA LEU A 149 -0.02 -18.40 17.20
C LEU A 149 -0.01 -18.81 18.66
N ASP A 150 0.28 -17.83 19.50
CA ASP A 150 0.20 -17.96 20.94
C ASP A 150 -1.00 -17.13 21.41
N GLY A 151 -2.05 -17.82 21.88
CA GLY A 151 -3.41 -17.27 22.00
C GLY A 151 -3.60 -16.13 23.01
N ASP A 152 -2.51 -15.55 23.51
CA ASP A 152 -2.46 -14.36 24.35
C ASP A 152 -2.15 -13.08 23.56
N GLY A 153 -2.24 -13.15 22.23
CA GLY A 153 -2.04 -12.00 21.34
C GLY A 153 -0.72 -12.01 20.58
N GLY A 154 0.02 -13.11 20.66
CA GLY A 154 1.35 -13.25 20.08
C GLY A 154 1.49 -14.43 19.13
N PHE A 155 2.74 -14.73 18.78
CA PHE A 155 3.13 -15.94 18.06
C PHE A 155 4.37 -16.52 18.71
N SER A 156 4.49 -17.85 18.68
CA SER A 156 5.69 -18.56 19.11
C SER A 156 6.51 -19.00 17.90
N VAL A 157 7.83 -18.95 18.04
CA VAL A 157 8.78 -19.52 17.08
C VAL A 157 9.57 -20.59 17.82
N THR A 158 9.54 -21.81 17.30
CA THR A 158 10.33 -22.92 17.81
C THR A 158 11.46 -23.20 16.83
N SER A 159 12.70 -23.07 17.26
CA SER A 159 13.90 -23.26 16.44
C SER A 159 14.96 -24.01 17.24
N ALA A 160 15.47 -25.13 16.72
CA ALA A 160 16.45 -25.98 17.41
C ALA A 160 16.10 -26.26 18.88
N GLU A 161 14.86 -26.70 19.13
CA GLU A 161 14.30 -27.02 20.46
C GLU A 161 14.07 -25.82 21.40
N GLU A 162 14.45 -24.60 21.01
CA GLU A 162 14.09 -23.38 21.73
C GLU A 162 12.78 -22.80 21.19
N THR A 163 11.77 -22.70 22.05
CA THR A 163 10.55 -21.93 21.75
C THR A 163 10.68 -20.53 22.35
N ARG A 164 10.32 -19.50 21.58
CA ARG A 164 10.24 -18.10 22.03
C ARG A 164 8.89 -17.52 21.66
N ILE A 165 8.29 -16.73 22.55
CA ILE A 165 6.99 -16.08 22.34
C ILE A 165 7.21 -14.59 22.05
N PHE A 166 6.54 -14.07 21.03
CA PHE A 166 6.58 -12.67 20.64
C PHE A 166 5.18 -12.09 20.62
N LYS A 167 5.01 -10.90 21.18
CA LYS A 167 3.71 -10.20 21.24
C LYS A 167 3.80 -8.92 20.41
N PRO A 168 3.38 -8.92 19.12
CA PRO A 168 3.41 -7.74 18.28
C PRO A 168 2.41 -6.67 18.74
N VAL A 169 2.72 -5.39 18.53
CA VAL A 169 1.84 -4.28 18.93
C VAL A 169 0.51 -4.20 18.18
N SER A 170 0.34 -4.97 17.09
CA SER A 170 -0.90 -5.03 16.31
C SER A 170 -1.02 -6.31 15.46
N MET A 171 -2.24 -6.62 15.02
CA MET A 171 -2.55 -7.71 14.09
C MET A 171 -1.77 -7.53 12.78
N GLN A 172 -1.73 -6.31 12.24
CA GLN A 172 -0.97 -6.01 11.01
C GLN A 172 0.52 -6.32 11.17
N THR A 173 1.09 -5.96 12.32
CA THR A 173 2.49 -6.24 12.66
C THR A 173 2.72 -7.74 12.74
N MET A 174 1.84 -8.47 13.45
CA MET A 174 1.91 -9.93 13.55
C MET A 174 1.88 -10.61 12.18
N TRP A 175 0.93 -10.23 11.33
CA TRP A 175 0.80 -10.82 10.00
C TRP A 175 2.02 -10.56 9.11
N SER A 176 2.56 -9.34 9.16
CA SER A 176 3.78 -8.99 8.42
C SER A 176 4.94 -9.90 8.81
N VAL A 177 5.10 -10.19 10.11
CA VAL A 177 6.14 -11.12 10.60
C VAL A 177 5.88 -12.53 10.11
N LEU A 178 4.65 -13.03 10.26
CA LEU A 178 4.31 -14.40 9.87
C LEU A 178 4.56 -14.65 8.38
N GLN A 179 4.21 -13.69 7.51
CA GLN A 179 4.48 -13.78 6.07
C GLN A 179 5.98 -13.87 5.76
N VAL A 180 6.77 -12.96 6.35
CA VAL A 180 8.23 -12.93 6.11
C VAL A 180 8.90 -14.16 6.70
N LEU A 181 8.49 -14.59 7.90
CA LEU A 181 9.01 -15.79 8.55
C LEU A 181 8.68 -17.06 7.78
N HIS A 182 7.45 -17.22 7.30
CA HIS A 182 7.10 -18.37 6.48
C HIS A 182 7.99 -18.46 5.23
N GLY A 183 8.22 -17.33 4.55
CA GLY A 183 9.16 -17.27 3.43
C GLY A 183 10.59 -17.62 3.82
N CYS A 184 11.04 -17.26 5.03
CA CYS A 184 12.35 -17.65 5.55
C CYS A 184 12.43 -19.15 5.85
N CYS A 185 11.42 -19.72 6.52
CA CYS A 185 11.35 -21.15 6.81
C CYS A 185 11.34 -21.98 5.51
N GLU A 186 10.55 -21.60 4.50
CA GLU A 186 10.55 -22.30 3.21
C GLU A 186 11.93 -22.29 2.53
N ARG A 187 12.64 -21.15 2.60
CA ARG A 187 14.00 -21.02 2.07
C ARG A 187 14.99 -21.89 2.83
N ALA A 188 14.92 -21.88 4.16
CA ALA A 188 15.75 -22.72 5.03
C ALA A 188 15.51 -24.22 4.75
N VAL A 189 14.25 -24.64 4.55
CA VAL A 189 13.88 -26.01 4.15
C VAL A 189 14.48 -26.36 2.78
N LYS A 190 14.30 -25.50 1.77
CA LYS A 190 14.83 -25.72 0.40
C LYS A 190 16.35 -25.81 0.38
N ALA A 191 17.04 -25.03 1.21
CA ALA A 191 18.48 -25.01 1.31
C ALA A 191 19.06 -25.98 2.35
N THR A 192 18.20 -26.78 3.02
CA THR A 192 18.61 -27.73 4.07
C THR A 192 19.49 -27.10 5.15
N VAL A 193 19.13 -25.90 5.60
CA VAL A 193 19.88 -25.17 6.63
C VAL A 193 19.63 -25.85 7.98
N ILE A 194 20.65 -26.49 8.52
CA ILE A 194 20.57 -27.26 9.77
C ILE A 194 21.64 -26.77 10.77
N PRO A 195 21.43 -26.98 12.08
CA PRO A 195 22.45 -26.68 13.08
C PRO A 195 23.80 -27.34 12.73
N GLY A 196 24.87 -26.53 12.65
CA GLY A 196 26.21 -26.97 12.28
C GLY A 196 26.53 -26.98 10.77
N SER A 197 25.56 -26.66 9.90
CA SER A 197 25.78 -26.49 8.45
C SER A 197 24.92 -25.33 7.91
N GLY A 198 25.45 -24.12 8.06
CA GLY A 198 24.78 -22.85 7.73
C GLY A 198 24.61 -21.97 8.96
N LEU A 199 24.37 -20.68 8.75
CA LEU A 199 24.16 -19.69 9.83
C LEU A 199 25.36 -19.54 10.80
N GLU A 200 26.57 -19.91 10.38
CA GLU A 200 27.82 -19.69 11.15
C GLU A 200 27.97 -18.22 11.60
N TRP A 201 27.47 -17.31 10.78
CA TRP A 201 27.49 -15.89 11.07
C TRP A 201 26.58 -15.46 12.23
N ALA A 202 25.57 -16.25 12.60
CA ALA A 202 24.75 -15.99 13.78
C ALA A 202 25.60 -15.93 15.05
N GLN A 203 26.74 -16.64 15.08
CA GLN A 203 27.68 -16.63 16.20
C GLN A 203 28.22 -15.23 16.50
N HIS A 204 28.38 -14.38 15.48
CA HIS A 204 28.76 -12.99 15.69
C HIS A 204 27.75 -12.28 16.59
N TYR A 205 26.45 -12.40 16.31
CA TYR A 205 25.41 -11.76 17.11
C TYR A 205 25.27 -12.40 18.48
N HIS A 206 25.43 -13.72 18.62
CA HIS A 206 25.42 -14.39 19.93
C HIS A 206 26.50 -13.86 20.87
N GLN A 207 27.66 -13.44 20.34
CA GLN A 207 28.74 -12.85 21.14
C GLN A 207 28.48 -11.39 21.54
N HIS A 208 27.51 -10.72 20.91
CA HIS A 208 27.15 -9.32 21.13
C HIS A 208 25.75 -9.16 21.75
N ILE A 209 25.34 -10.13 22.57
CA ILE A 209 24.14 -9.98 23.41
C ILE A 209 24.51 -9.08 24.59
N GLU A 210 24.00 -7.85 24.57
CA GLU A 210 24.41 -6.75 25.46
C GLU A 210 23.26 -6.14 26.27
N SER A 211 22.02 -6.55 26.00
CA SER A 211 20.85 -6.06 26.74
C SER A 211 20.95 -6.37 28.24
N ASP A 212 20.39 -5.50 29.06
CA ASP A 212 20.40 -5.69 30.51
C ASP A 212 19.60 -6.93 30.96
N ARG A 213 19.83 -7.36 32.21
CA ARG A 213 19.22 -8.58 32.73
C ARG A 213 17.69 -8.55 32.72
N PHE A 214 17.05 -7.38 32.84
CA PHE A 214 15.60 -7.28 32.78
C PHE A 214 15.09 -7.54 31.35
N CYS A 215 15.73 -6.95 30.34
CA CYS A 215 15.44 -7.21 28.93
C CYS A 215 15.68 -8.68 28.58
N LEU A 216 16.80 -9.27 29.00
CA LEU A 216 17.11 -10.68 28.72
C LEU A 216 16.06 -11.62 29.32
N ASN A 217 15.69 -11.42 30.59
CA ASN A 217 14.64 -12.20 31.22
C ASN A 217 13.30 -12.07 30.47
N GLU A 218 12.99 -10.90 29.90
CA GLU A 218 11.78 -10.68 29.12
C GLU A 218 11.85 -11.33 27.72
N TRP A 219 13.04 -11.51 27.12
CA TRP A 219 13.21 -12.32 25.90
C TRP A 219 13.18 -13.84 26.18
N GLU A 220 13.51 -14.24 27.41
CA GLU A 220 13.45 -15.62 27.91
C GLU A 220 12.09 -15.99 28.51
N ALA A 221 11.20 -15.01 28.69
CA ALA A 221 9.88 -15.23 29.27
C ALA A 221 9.03 -16.11 28.34
N MET A 222 8.60 -17.23 28.91
CA MET A 222 7.68 -18.19 28.31
C MET A 222 6.39 -18.14 29.13
N ASP A 223 5.59 -17.08 28.96
CA ASP A 223 4.28 -17.00 29.64
C ASP A 223 3.43 -18.21 29.22
N ASP A 224 2.79 -18.81 30.22
CA ASP A 224 2.28 -20.18 30.22
C ASP A 224 1.55 -20.60 28.94
N LEU A 225 2.09 -21.63 28.28
CA LEU A 225 1.39 -22.48 27.31
C LEU A 225 0.18 -23.14 28.00
N GLU A 226 -0.94 -22.44 28.15
CA GLU A 226 -2.24 -23.06 28.45
C GLU A 226 -2.67 -23.89 27.23
N SER A 227 -1.99 -25.03 27.03
CA SER A 227 -2.40 -26.11 26.15
C SER A 227 -3.62 -26.79 26.78
N VAL A 228 -4.79 -26.18 26.61
CA VAL A 228 -6.05 -26.85 26.91
C VAL A 228 -6.13 -28.06 26.01
N ARG A 229 -5.90 -29.24 26.60
CA ARG A 229 -5.94 -30.53 25.91
C ARG A 229 -7.25 -30.66 25.15
N LYS A 230 -7.13 -31.21 23.94
CA LYS A 230 -8.23 -31.49 23.02
C LYS A 230 -9.19 -32.51 23.65
N ASP A 231 -10.22 -32.03 24.35
CA ASP A 231 -11.34 -32.87 24.73
C ASP A 231 -12.13 -33.22 23.46
N ASN A 232 -11.87 -34.44 22.99
CA ASN A 232 -12.55 -35.08 21.88
C ASN A 232 -14.01 -35.37 22.30
N ASN A 233 -14.88 -34.40 22.09
CA ASN A 233 -16.32 -34.63 21.96
C ASN A 233 -16.85 -33.75 20.84
N GLY A 234 -17.00 -34.33 19.66
CA GLY A 234 -17.74 -33.73 18.55
C GLY A 234 -19.23 -33.76 18.85
N SER A 235 -19.71 -32.82 19.65
CA SER A 235 -21.15 -32.56 19.80
C SER A 235 -21.62 -31.61 18.71
N ALA A 236 -22.90 -31.72 18.29
CA ALA A 236 -23.52 -30.79 17.35
C ALA A 236 -23.42 -29.33 17.82
N ASP A 237 -23.39 -29.11 19.14
CA ASP A 237 -23.24 -27.79 19.75
C ASP A 237 -21.86 -27.16 19.48
N ARG A 238 -20.80 -27.97 19.38
CA ARG A 238 -19.44 -27.47 19.08
C ARG A 238 -19.37 -26.86 17.68
N VAL A 239 -19.95 -27.53 16.68
CA VAL A 239 -20.01 -27.04 15.29
C VAL A 239 -20.83 -25.74 15.20
N SER A 240 -21.95 -25.68 15.91
CA SER A 240 -22.78 -24.47 16.00
C SER A 240 -22.00 -23.29 16.62
N ASN A 241 -21.30 -23.53 17.73
CA ASN A 241 -20.50 -22.53 18.42
C ASN A 241 -19.30 -22.06 17.59
N GLU A 242 -18.59 -22.96 16.89
CA GLU A 242 -17.52 -22.62 15.95
C GLU A 242 -18.02 -21.73 14.80
N GLY A 243 -19.26 -21.96 14.34
CA GLY A 243 -19.93 -21.11 13.35
C GLY A 243 -20.19 -19.69 13.86
N LEU A 244 -20.73 -19.55 15.07
CA LEU A 244 -20.97 -18.26 15.71
C LEU A 244 -19.66 -17.51 16.01
N ILE A 245 -18.63 -18.21 16.50
CA ILE A 245 -17.29 -17.64 16.71
C ILE A 245 -16.77 -17.07 15.40
N ARG A 246 -16.81 -17.84 14.31
CA ARG A 246 -16.35 -17.42 13.00
C ARG A 246 -17.07 -16.16 12.51
N GLU A 247 -18.39 -16.12 12.65
CA GLU A 247 -19.19 -14.97 12.22
C GLU A 247 -18.79 -13.69 12.99
N HIS A 248 -18.77 -13.73 14.31
CA HIS A 248 -18.42 -12.58 15.14
C HIS A 248 -16.95 -12.17 15.03
N LEU A 249 -16.02 -13.13 14.88
CA LEU A 249 -14.60 -12.86 14.67
C LEU A 249 -14.37 -12.08 13.38
N ARG A 250 -15.00 -12.55 12.28
CA ARG A 250 -14.91 -11.87 10.99
C ARG A 250 -15.53 -10.49 11.02
N ASP A 251 -16.61 -10.29 11.76
CA ASP A 251 -17.20 -8.98 11.97
C ASP A 251 -16.24 -8.03 12.71
N ILE A 252 -15.68 -8.46 13.86
CA ILE A 252 -14.68 -7.68 14.62
C ILE A 252 -13.51 -7.28 13.71
N MET A 253 -12.92 -8.25 13.02
CA MET A 253 -11.75 -8.00 12.16
C MET A 253 -12.06 -7.13 10.92
N ARG A 254 -13.34 -6.99 10.53
CA ARG A 254 -13.77 -6.09 9.45
C ARG A 254 -14.07 -4.68 9.93
N THR A 255 -14.58 -4.53 11.16
CA THR A 255 -15.02 -3.24 11.70
C THR A 255 -13.90 -2.48 12.42
N GLU A 256 -12.97 -3.20 13.03
CA GLU A 256 -11.87 -2.62 13.81
C GLU A 256 -10.66 -2.27 12.93
N ASP A 257 -9.89 -1.30 13.37
CA ASP A 257 -8.62 -0.94 12.73
C ASP A 257 -7.53 -1.96 13.07
N LEU A 258 -7.09 -2.73 12.07
CA LEU A 258 -6.07 -3.79 12.22
C LEU A 258 -4.69 -3.27 12.67
N ASP A 259 -4.41 -1.99 12.48
CA ASP A 259 -3.16 -1.36 12.96
C ASP A 259 -3.17 -1.15 14.48
N ASN A 260 -4.34 -1.22 15.12
CA ASN A 260 -4.52 -1.04 16.56
C ASN A 260 -5.19 -2.25 17.23
N LEU A 261 -5.76 -3.18 16.46
CA LEU A 261 -6.34 -4.41 16.96
C LEU A 261 -5.21 -5.38 17.33
N THR A 262 -5.32 -6.05 18.49
CA THR A 262 -4.47 -7.19 18.86
C THR A 262 -5.32 -8.46 18.98
N SER A 263 -4.69 -9.65 18.93
CA SER A 263 -5.46 -10.89 19.11
C SER A 263 -6.11 -10.96 20.50
N LYS A 264 -5.47 -10.41 21.54
CA LYS A 264 -6.08 -10.24 22.88
C LYS A 264 -7.36 -9.40 22.85
N MET A 265 -7.40 -8.33 22.07
CA MET A 265 -8.60 -7.51 21.88
C MET A 265 -9.69 -8.28 21.16
N VAL A 266 -9.36 -9.08 20.14
CA VAL A 266 -10.32 -9.97 19.45
C VAL A 266 -10.91 -10.97 20.43
N HIS A 267 -10.07 -11.66 21.20
CA HIS A 267 -10.51 -12.60 22.25
C HIS A 267 -11.42 -11.91 23.28
N SER A 268 -11.07 -10.70 23.72
CA SER A 268 -11.91 -9.93 24.65
C SER A 268 -13.26 -9.56 24.02
N ALA A 269 -13.27 -9.09 22.78
CA ALA A 269 -14.50 -8.72 22.06
C ALA A 269 -15.40 -9.94 21.83
N LEU A 270 -14.83 -11.10 21.50
CA LEU A 270 -15.57 -12.37 21.37
C LEU A 270 -16.19 -12.79 22.70
N LYS A 271 -15.47 -12.68 23.82
CA LYS A 271 -16.00 -12.96 25.17
C LYS A 271 -17.19 -12.07 25.51
N THR A 272 -17.20 -10.82 25.05
CA THR A 272 -18.31 -9.89 25.28
C THR A 272 -19.51 -10.16 24.36
N ARG A 273 -19.26 -10.58 23.12
CA ARG A 273 -20.31 -10.78 22.11
C ARG A 273 -21.01 -12.14 22.21
N LEU A 274 -20.32 -13.17 22.69
CA LEU A 274 -20.82 -14.54 22.75
C LEU A 274 -21.33 -14.91 24.15
N ALA A 275 -22.50 -15.57 24.21
CA ALA A 275 -23.14 -15.97 25.46
C ALA A 275 -22.67 -17.34 26.00
N PHE A 276 -21.50 -17.82 25.59
CA PHE A 276 -20.92 -19.10 26.02
C PHE A 276 -19.42 -19.01 26.27
N ASP A 277 -18.87 -19.99 26.97
CA ASP A 277 -17.44 -20.02 27.29
C ASP A 277 -16.61 -20.32 26.02
N ILE A 278 -15.79 -19.35 25.63
CA ILE A 278 -14.93 -19.46 24.46
C ILE A 278 -13.56 -20.08 24.76
N ARG A 279 -13.19 -20.27 26.04
CA ARG A 279 -11.87 -20.82 26.42
C ARG A 279 -11.55 -22.16 25.74
N PRO A 280 -12.49 -23.11 25.60
CA PRO A 280 -12.24 -24.38 24.88
C PRO A 280 -11.95 -24.21 23.37
N TYR A 281 -12.25 -23.03 22.81
CA TYR A 281 -12.09 -22.72 21.39
C TYR A 281 -10.87 -21.85 21.11
N LYS A 282 -9.97 -21.62 22.08
CA LYS A 282 -8.77 -20.76 21.91
C LYS A 282 -7.98 -21.12 20.64
N GLU A 283 -7.64 -22.40 20.48
CA GLU A 283 -6.93 -22.89 19.28
C GLU A 283 -7.73 -22.69 17.98
N TYR A 284 -9.05 -22.88 18.01
CA TYR A 284 -9.90 -22.62 16.85
C TYR A 284 -9.96 -21.13 16.50
N ILE A 285 -10.07 -20.26 17.51
CA ILE A 285 -10.08 -18.80 17.35
C ILE A 285 -8.76 -18.35 16.74
N ASP A 286 -7.63 -18.80 17.27
CA ASP A 286 -6.31 -18.43 16.76
C ASP A 286 -6.14 -18.87 15.30
N ASN A 287 -6.51 -20.11 14.98
CA ASN A 287 -6.51 -20.58 13.59
C ASN A 287 -7.46 -19.77 12.69
N GLU A 288 -8.67 -19.45 13.14
CA GLU A 288 -9.63 -18.66 12.36
C GLU A 288 -9.18 -17.20 12.22
N ILE A 289 -8.41 -16.63 13.17
CA ILE A 289 -7.74 -15.33 13.01
C ILE A 289 -6.77 -15.41 11.83
N LEU A 290 -5.85 -16.39 11.80
CA LEU A 290 -4.91 -16.55 10.68
C LEU A 290 -5.62 -16.75 9.35
N VAL A 291 -6.60 -17.66 9.33
CA VAL A 291 -7.38 -17.95 8.11
C VAL A 291 -8.11 -16.70 7.65
N THR A 292 -8.72 -15.94 8.58
CA THR A 292 -9.40 -14.69 8.26
C THR A 292 -8.41 -13.67 7.72
N MET A 293 -7.24 -13.48 8.34
CA MET A 293 -6.18 -12.59 7.81
C MET A 293 -5.67 -13.02 6.43
N ALA A 294 -5.41 -14.30 6.23
CA ALA A 294 -4.95 -14.86 4.96
C ALA A 294 -6.01 -14.74 3.86
N GLN A 295 -7.28 -14.93 4.21
CA GLN A 295 -8.42 -14.79 3.30
C GLN A 295 -8.82 -13.34 3.06
N MET A 296 -8.40 -12.42 3.93
CA MET A 296 -8.72 -11.00 3.84
C MET A 296 -8.02 -10.28 2.69
N ASP A 297 -7.15 -10.94 1.91
CA ASP A 297 -6.60 -10.30 0.71
C ASP A 297 -6.44 -11.23 -0.49
N LYS A 298 -7.58 -11.71 -1.01
CA LYS A 298 -7.69 -12.04 -2.44
C LYS A 298 -8.13 -10.79 -3.21
N PRO A 299 -7.66 -10.58 -4.45
CA PRO A 299 -8.18 -9.50 -5.26
C PRO A 299 -9.65 -9.77 -5.56
N SER A 300 -10.50 -8.76 -5.32
CA SER A 300 -11.93 -8.85 -5.57
C SER A 300 -12.19 -8.73 -7.07
N LYS A 301 -12.77 -9.77 -7.67
CA LYS A 301 -13.20 -9.74 -9.07
C LYS A 301 -14.43 -8.85 -9.20
N ILE A 302 -14.26 -7.66 -9.76
CA ILE A 302 -15.32 -6.66 -9.93
C ILE A 302 -16.11 -6.94 -11.22
N PHE A 303 -15.38 -7.12 -12.33
CA PHE A 303 -15.91 -7.62 -13.60
C PHE A 303 -15.04 -8.78 -14.09
N ASP A 304 -15.44 -9.43 -15.18
CA ASP A 304 -14.69 -10.57 -15.74
C ASP A 304 -13.21 -10.30 -16.04
N TYR A 305 -12.89 -9.05 -16.31
CA TYR A 305 -11.58 -8.56 -16.70
C TYR A 305 -11.02 -7.51 -15.70
N LEU A 306 -11.72 -7.22 -14.60
CA LEU A 306 -11.32 -6.16 -13.66
C LEU A 306 -11.28 -6.69 -12.23
N TYR A 307 -10.08 -6.66 -11.65
CA TYR A 307 -9.83 -6.99 -10.25
C TYR A 307 -9.49 -5.74 -9.45
N LEU A 308 -9.96 -5.68 -8.21
CA LEU A 308 -9.65 -4.64 -7.23
C LEU A 308 -8.91 -5.25 -6.05
N GLY A 309 -7.74 -4.72 -5.73
CA GLY A 309 -6.90 -5.29 -4.67
C GLY A 309 -6.01 -4.28 -3.95
N SER A 310 -5.17 -4.84 -3.08
CA SER A 310 -4.15 -4.16 -2.30
C SER A 310 -2.76 -4.32 -2.93
N GLU A 311 -1.74 -3.78 -2.26
CA GLU A 311 -0.34 -4.00 -2.59
C GLU A 311 0.05 -5.48 -2.56
N TRP A 312 -0.52 -6.24 -1.63
CA TRP A 312 -0.28 -7.67 -1.49
C TRP A 312 -0.78 -8.46 -2.70
N ASN A 313 -1.92 -8.06 -3.26
CA ASN A 313 -2.42 -8.67 -4.49
C ASN A 313 -1.53 -8.35 -5.69
N ALA A 314 -0.93 -7.15 -5.72
CA ALA A 314 -0.02 -6.76 -6.80
C ALA A 314 1.36 -7.42 -6.69
N ALA A 315 1.78 -7.82 -5.49
CA ALA A 315 3.02 -8.55 -5.24
C ALA A 315 2.90 -10.08 -5.48
N ASN A 316 1.70 -10.60 -5.72
CA ASN A 316 1.47 -12.04 -5.88
C ASN A 316 1.50 -12.46 -7.36
N PHE A 317 2.71 -12.74 -7.87
CA PHE A 317 2.92 -13.12 -9.29
C PHE A 317 2.06 -14.31 -9.74
N GLU A 318 1.99 -15.36 -8.93
CA GLU A 318 1.26 -16.59 -9.28
C GLU A 318 -0.25 -16.32 -9.39
N GLU A 319 -0.81 -15.55 -8.45
CA GLU A 319 -2.22 -15.18 -8.48
C GLU A 319 -2.56 -14.25 -9.64
N LEU A 320 -1.66 -13.33 -10.00
CA LEU A 320 -1.80 -12.48 -11.18
C LEU A 320 -1.86 -13.32 -12.47
N GLN A 321 -0.93 -14.27 -12.64
CA GLN A 321 -0.93 -15.18 -13.80
C GLN A 321 -2.17 -16.07 -13.84
N LYS A 322 -2.56 -16.66 -12.69
CA LYS A 322 -3.74 -17.51 -12.57
C LYS A 322 -5.03 -16.79 -12.96
N ASN A 323 -5.12 -15.50 -12.65
CA ASN A 323 -6.27 -14.65 -12.99
C ASN A 323 -6.17 -14.04 -14.41
N ASN A 324 -5.21 -14.46 -15.24
CA ASN A 324 -4.96 -13.92 -16.57
C ASN A 324 -4.78 -12.38 -16.56
N VAL A 325 -4.15 -11.85 -15.52
CA VAL A 325 -3.85 -10.42 -15.43
C VAL A 325 -2.69 -10.12 -16.38
N GLY A 326 -2.91 -9.20 -17.32
CA GLY A 326 -1.87 -8.67 -18.20
C GLY A 326 -1.51 -7.22 -17.91
N TYR A 327 -2.38 -6.53 -17.15
CA TYR A 327 -2.29 -5.10 -16.92
C TYR A 327 -2.43 -4.79 -15.42
N ILE A 328 -1.66 -3.84 -14.93
CA ILE A 328 -1.72 -3.42 -13.52
C ILE A 328 -1.79 -1.89 -13.46
N LEU A 329 -2.87 -1.37 -12.86
CA LEU A 329 -3.04 0.04 -12.57
C LEU A 329 -2.67 0.29 -11.11
N ASN A 330 -1.50 0.91 -10.92
CA ASN A 330 -0.97 1.28 -9.62
C ASN A 330 -1.41 2.70 -9.26
N MET A 331 -2.34 2.82 -8.31
CA MET A 331 -2.87 4.10 -7.84
C MET A 331 -2.12 4.64 -6.62
N THR A 332 -0.81 4.38 -6.51
CA THR A 332 0.00 4.79 -5.35
C THR A 332 1.23 5.58 -5.74
N ARG A 333 1.60 6.53 -4.88
CA ARG A 333 2.89 7.20 -4.97
C ARG A 333 4.00 6.37 -4.33
N GLU A 334 3.65 5.64 -3.28
CA GLU A 334 4.58 5.02 -2.33
C GLU A 334 4.94 3.56 -2.62
N ILE A 335 4.30 2.91 -3.60
CA ILE A 335 4.53 1.49 -3.91
C ILE A 335 4.99 1.37 -5.35
N ASP A 336 6.14 0.74 -5.57
CA ASP A 336 6.66 0.49 -6.91
C ASP A 336 6.03 -0.74 -7.55
N ASN A 337 6.28 -0.88 -8.84
CA ASN A 337 5.77 -1.99 -9.62
C ASN A 337 6.61 -3.23 -9.32
N PHE A 338 5.96 -4.29 -8.84
CA PHE A 338 6.65 -5.51 -8.44
C PHE A 338 7.24 -6.28 -9.64
N PHE A 339 6.58 -6.23 -10.80
CA PHE A 339 6.92 -7.07 -11.95
C PHE A 339 6.86 -6.29 -13.29
N PRO A 340 7.58 -5.15 -13.41
CA PRO A 340 7.44 -4.21 -14.54
C PRO A 340 7.73 -4.83 -15.91
N GLU A 341 8.54 -5.89 -15.95
CA GLU A 341 8.87 -6.61 -17.19
C GLU A 341 7.81 -7.63 -17.62
N SER A 342 6.95 -8.05 -16.69
CA SER A 342 5.99 -9.15 -16.91
C SER A 342 4.56 -8.68 -17.18
N PHE A 343 4.20 -7.47 -16.75
CA PHE A 343 2.87 -6.90 -16.94
C PHE A 343 2.95 -5.48 -17.49
N THR A 344 1.90 -5.04 -18.18
CA THR A 344 1.79 -3.64 -18.61
C THR A 344 1.30 -2.79 -17.45
N TYR A 345 2.07 -1.77 -17.06
CA TYR A 345 1.72 -0.90 -15.95
C TYR A 345 1.22 0.47 -16.38
N MET A 346 0.28 1.02 -15.61
CA MET A 346 -0.01 2.45 -15.56
C MET A 346 0.12 2.92 -14.11
N ASN A 347 0.83 4.03 -13.90
CA ASN A 347 1.10 4.56 -12.57
C ASN A 347 0.41 5.92 -12.40
N ILE A 348 -0.51 6.01 -11.44
CA ILE A 348 -1.05 7.27 -10.93
C ILE A 348 -0.44 7.51 -9.55
N ARG A 349 0.65 8.29 -9.52
CA ARG A 349 1.49 8.48 -8.33
C ARG A 349 0.88 9.47 -7.33
N VAL A 350 -0.10 9.01 -6.57
CA VAL A 350 -0.87 9.84 -5.63
C VAL A 350 -0.96 9.28 -4.20
N TYR A 351 -1.07 10.18 -3.21
CA TYR A 351 -1.31 9.84 -1.80
C TYR A 351 -2.81 9.73 -1.50
N ASP A 352 -3.16 8.97 -0.46
CA ASP A 352 -4.54 8.81 0.02
C ASP A 352 -4.94 9.94 0.98
N VAL A 353 -5.07 11.14 0.45
CA VAL A 353 -5.48 12.33 1.20
C VAL A 353 -6.58 13.05 0.46
N GLU A 354 -7.47 13.74 1.18
CA GLU A 354 -8.63 14.40 0.58
C GLU A 354 -8.28 15.48 -0.44
N ALA A 355 -7.09 16.08 -0.33
CA ALA A 355 -6.59 17.11 -1.23
C ALA A 355 -6.09 16.57 -2.58
N THR A 356 -5.90 15.24 -2.72
CA THR A 356 -5.46 14.63 -3.97
C THR A 356 -6.56 14.72 -5.02
N ASP A 357 -6.23 15.16 -6.23
CA ASP A 357 -7.16 15.14 -7.38
C ASP A 357 -7.05 13.83 -8.16
N LEU A 358 -8.08 13.00 -8.10
CA LEU A 358 -8.26 11.80 -8.94
C LEU A 358 -9.13 12.06 -10.16
N LEU A 359 -9.97 13.10 -10.11
CA LEU A 359 -10.97 13.39 -11.15
C LEU A 359 -10.32 13.60 -12.52
N CYS A 360 -9.18 14.30 -12.55
CA CYS A 360 -8.43 14.53 -13.77
C CYS A 360 -7.81 13.25 -14.38
N HIS A 361 -7.61 12.19 -13.58
CA HIS A 361 -6.98 10.94 -14.02
C HIS A 361 -7.98 9.88 -14.51
N TRP A 362 -9.26 9.97 -14.14
CA TRP A 362 -10.27 8.98 -14.52
C TRP A 362 -10.49 8.79 -16.02
N PRO A 363 -10.31 9.78 -16.90
CA PRO A 363 -10.31 9.55 -18.34
C PRO A 363 -9.22 8.56 -18.78
N ASP A 364 -8.00 8.72 -18.29
CA ASP A 364 -6.84 7.91 -18.69
C ASP A 364 -6.92 6.51 -18.09
N THR A 365 -7.27 6.39 -16.80
CA THR A 365 -7.43 5.09 -16.15
C THR A 365 -8.57 4.28 -16.77
N TYR A 366 -9.66 4.93 -17.20
CA TYR A 366 -10.73 4.30 -17.94
C TYR A 366 -10.25 3.70 -19.27
N ASN A 367 -9.44 4.44 -20.02
CA ASN A 367 -8.89 3.97 -21.29
C ASN A 367 -7.91 2.81 -21.10
N PHE A 368 -7.08 2.86 -20.06
CA PHE A 368 -6.16 1.79 -19.72
C PHE A 368 -6.88 0.48 -19.38
N ILE A 369 -7.90 0.54 -18.51
CA ILE A 369 -8.72 -0.63 -18.16
C ILE A 369 -9.43 -1.19 -19.40
N ASN A 370 -9.95 -0.34 -20.28
CA ASN A 370 -10.60 -0.78 -21.51
C ASN A 370 -9.63 -1.39 -22.53
N THR A 371 -8.37 -0.96 -22.53
CA THR A 371 -7.34 -1.55 -23.39
C THR A 371 -7.08 -3.00 -22.99
N ALA A 372 -6.90 -3.26 -21.69
CA ALA A 372 -6.79 -4.61 -21.14
C ALA A 372 -8.01 -5.48 -21.49
N ARG A 373 -9.22 -4.95 -21.25
CA ARG A 373 -10.46 -5.63 -21.59
C ARG A 373 -10.52 -6.04 -23.06
N LYS A 374 -10.16 -5.14 -23.98
CA LYS A 374 -10.20 -5.40 -25.43
C LYS A 374 -9.14 -6.39 -25.89
N SER A 375 -8.00 -6.50 -25.18
CA SER A 375 -6.98 -7.52 -25.46
C SER A 375 -7.33 -8.90 -24.91
N GLY A 376 -8.46 -9.04 -24.21
CA GLY A 376 -8.88 -10.30 -23.58
C GLY A 376 -8.08 -10.64 -22.31
N GLN A 377 -7.33 -9.69 -21.77
CA GLN A 377 -6.58 -9.84 -20.52
C GLN A 377 -7.30 -9.13 -19.37
N ALA A 378 -7.08 -9.61 -18.16
CA ALA A 378 -7.57 -8.94 -16.97
C ALA A 378 -6.62 -7.80 -16.55
N VAL A 379 -7.18 -6.84 -15.81
CA VAL A 379 -6.44 -5.77 -15.14
C VAL A 379 -6.65 -5.82 -13.64
N LEU A 380 -5.56 -5.67 -12.88
CA LEU A 380 -5.61 -5.40 -11.44
C LEU A 380 -5.50 -3.90 -11.22
N VAL A 381 -6.48 -3.31 -10.54
CA VAL A 381 -6.40 -1.94 -10.02
C VAL A 381 -6.12 -2.03 -8.53
N HIS A 382 -4.96 -1.54 -8.10
CA HIS A 382 -4.59 -1.60 -6.69
C HIS A 382 -4.17 -0.25 -6.14
N CYS A 383 -4.28 -0.13 -4.81
CA CYS A 383 -3.60 0.89 -4.05
C CYS A 383 -2.84 0.21 -2.91
N LYS A 384 -2.66 0.87 -1.76
CA LYS A 384 -2.10 0.20 -0.59
C LYS A 384 -3.03 -0.87 -0.02
N MET A 385 -4.20 -0.49 0.48
CA MET A 385 -5.13 -1.41 1.17
C MET A 385 -6.28 -1.93 0.28
N GLY A 386 -6.41 -1.41 -0.94
CA GLY A 386 -7.57 -1.72 -1.79
C GLY A 386 -8.89 -1.15 -1.27
N ILE A 387 -8.84 -0.01 -0.56
CA ILE A 387 -10.00 0.60 0.13
C ILE A 387 -10.45 1.90 -0.56
N SER A 388 -9.57 2.91 -0.60
CA SER A 388 -9.92 4.28 -0.99
C SER A 388 -9.47 4.62 -2.41
N ARG A 389 -8.19 4.88 -2.70
CA ARG A 389 -7.71 5.31 -4.05
C ARG A 389 -8.13 4.38 -5.21
N SER A 390 -7.82 3.08 -5.10
CA SER A 390 -8.21 2.10 -6.12
C SER A 390 -9.71 1.84 -6.13
N GLY A 391 -10.36 1.85 -4.95
CA GLY A 391 -11.81 1.76 -4.81
C GLY A 391 -12.52 2.87 -5.58
N SER A 392 -12.15 4.14 -5.34
CA SER A 392 -12.67 5.32 -6.04
C SER A 392 -12.51 5.21 -7.55
N THR A 393 -11.35 4.77 -8.02
CA THR A 393 -11.07 4.64 -9.46
C THR A 393 -11.91 3.54 -10.11
N VAL A 394 -12.09 2.42 -9.43
CA VAL A 394 -12.96 1.33 -9.88
C VAL A 394 -14.43 1.75 -9.88
N ILE A 395 -14.89 2.51 -8.88
CA ILE A 395 -16.25 3.07 -8.85
C ILE A 395 -16.46 4.02 -10.04
N ALA A 396 -15.54 4.96 -10.26
CA ALA A 396 -15.59 5.87 -11.40
C ALA A 396 -15.61 5.13 -12.75
N TYR A 397 -14.81 4.06 -12.87
CA TYR A 397 -14.86 3.18 -14.04
C TYR A 397 -16.23 2.53 -14.21
N ALA A 398 -16.81 1.95 -13.15
CA ALA A 398 -18.12 1.31 -13.20
C ALA A 398 -19.23 2.28 -13.57
N MET A 399 -19.24 3.50 -13.00
CA MET A 399 -20.18 4.57 -13.35
C MET A 399 -20.15 4.86 -14.85
N LYS A 400 -18.97 5.09 -15.42
CA LYS A 400 -18.82 5.41 -16.84
C LYS A 400 -19.09 4.21 -17.75
N GLN A 401 -18.63 3.02 -17.38
CA GLN A 401 -18.72 1.82 -18.22
C GLN A 401 -20.13 1.23 -18.30
N GLN A 402 -20.90 1.35 -17.21
CA GLN A 402 -22.25 0.78 -17.11
C GLN A 402 -23.35 1.86 -17.12
N HIS A 403 -22.98 3.13 -17.26
CA HIS A 403 -23.88 4.28 -17.15
C HIS A 403 -24.65 4.30 -15.82
N TRP A 404 -23.98 3.90 -14.74
CA TRP A 404 -24.57 3.85 -13.40
C TRP A 404 -24.39 5.16 -12.66
N THR A 405 -25.36 5.48 -11.81
CA THR A 405 -25.21 6.53 -10.80
C THR A 405 -24.14 6.13 -9.78
N LEU A 406 -23.60 7.13 -9.08
CA LEU A 406 -22.64 6.90 -7.99
C LEU A 406 -23.16 5.86 -6.98
N ASP A 407 -24.40 5.98 -6.51
CA ASP A 407 -24.95 5.10 -5.49
C ASP A 407 -24.99 3.63 -5.95
N VAL A 408 -25.40 3.39 -7.20
CA VAL A 408 -25.45 2.03 -7.78
C VAL A 408 -24.04 1.46 -7.97
N ALA A 409 -23.11 2.25 -8.50
CA ALA A 409 -21.73 1.81 -8.70
C ALA A 409 -21.02 1.53 -7.37
N LEU A 410 -21.21 2.39 -6.37
CA LEU A 410 -20.65 2.23 -5.04
C LEU A 410 -21.20 0.97 -4.36
N ALA A 411 -22.52 0.75 -4.42
CA ALA A 411 -23.14 -0.46 -3.89
C ALA A 411 -22.62 -1.73 -4.57
N TYR A 412 -22.52 -1.73 -5.91
CA TYR A 412 -22.02 -2.87 -6.68
C TYR A 412 -20.58 -3.24 -6.34
N VAL A 413 -19.70 -2.24 -6.19
CA VAL A 413 -18.30 -2.45 -5.83
C VAL A 413 -18.19 -2.93 -4.38
N ARG A 414 -18.98 -2.37 -3.46
CA ARG A 414 -19.01 -2.80 -2.05
C ARG A 414 -19.57 -4.20 -1.87
N GLU A 415 -20.52 -4.63 -2.69
CA GLU A 415 -21.01 -6.01 -2.67
C GLU A 415 -19.87 -7.01 -2.93
N ARG A 416 -18.89 -6.64 -3.77
CA ARG A 416 -17.74 -7.50 -4.13
C ARG A 416 -16.49 -7.26 -3.28
N ARG A 417 -16.36 -6.06 -2.72
CA ARG A 417 -15.30 -5.69 -1.78
C ARG A 417 -15.87 -4.76 -0.71
N SER A 418 -16.41 -5.36 0.35
CA SER A 418 -17.16 -4.65 1.41
C SER A 418 -16.36 -3.57 2.12
N ILE A 419 -15.04 -3.69 2.15
CA ILE A 419 -14.13 -2.72 2.77
C ILE A 419 -13.91 -1.45 1.94
N VAL A 420 -14.45 -1.36 0.72
CA VAL A 420 -14.30 -0.17 -0.12
C VAL A 420 -14.93 1.04 0.53
N ASN A 421 -14.08 2.02 0.84
CA ASN A 421 -14.47 3.25 1.50
C ASN A 421 -13.57 4.40 1.04
N PRO A 422 -13.91 5.08 -0.07
CA PRO A 422 -13.23 6.31 -0.49
C PRO A 422 -13.19 7.33 0.64
N ASN A 423 -12.09 8.08 0.75
CA ASN A 423 -12.05 9.25 1.63
C ASN A 423 -13.04 10.33 1.16
N ASP A 424 -13.35 11.30 2.03
CA ASP A 424 -14.36 12.33 1.78
C ASP A 424 -14.05 13.20 0.56
N GLY A 425 -12.77 13.49 0.30
CA GLY A 425 -12.32 14.22 -0.87
C GLY A 425 -12.62 13.48 -2.18
N PHE A 426 -12.32 12.19 -2.22
CA PHE A 426 -12.62 11.34 -3.37
C PHE A 426 -14.11 11.11 -3.55
N MET A 427 -14.88 11.01 -2.46
CA MET A 427 -16.34 10.91 -2.54
C MET A 427 -16.95 12.16 -3.17
N LYS A 428 -16.48 13.37 -2.80
CA LYS A 428 -16.88 14.63 -3.45
C LYS A 428 -16.53 14.64 -4.94
N GLN A 429 -15.33 14.19 -5.31
CA GLN A 429 -14.93 14.09 -6.71
C GLN A 429 -15.80 13.10 -7.50
N LEU A 430 -16.17 11.96 -6.91
CA LEU A 430 -17.09 10.99 -7.51
C LEU A 430 -18.48 11.60 -7.75
N GLN A 431 -18.98 12.42 -6.81
CA GLN A 431 -20.23 13.17 -6.99
C GLN A 431 -20.12 14.18 -8.14
N THR A 432 -19.02 14.94 -8.21
CA THR A 432 -18.74 15.85 -9.33
C THR A 432 -18.72 15.09 -10.65
N TYR A 433 -18.07 13.94 -10.71
CA TYR A 433 -18.00 13.10 -11.90
C TYR A 433 -19.36 12.54 -12.32
N ASN A 434 -20.20 12.13 -11.36
CA ASN A 434 -21.58 11.74 -11.62
C ASN A 434 -22.35 12.87 -12.34
N GLY A 435 -22.19 14.12 -11.88
CA GLY A 435 -22.76 15.30 -12.54
C GLY A 435 -22.26 15.49 -13.97
N ILE A 436 -20.94 15.35 -14.19
CA ILE A 436 -20.32 15.45 -15.53
C ILE A 436 -20.86 14.38 -16.48
N LEU A 437 -20.99 13.12 -16.02
CA LEU A 437 -21.52 12.02 -16.83
C LEU A 437 -22.99 12.24 -17.20
N ASN A 438 -23.81 12.71 -16.26
CA ASN A 438 -25.22 13.00 -16.51
C ASN A 438 -25.42 14.12 -17.53
N ALA A 439 -24.61 15.18 -17.46
CA ALA A 439 -24.65 16.26 -18.43
C ALA A 439 -24.28 15.77 -19.85
N ARG A 440 -23.31 14.86 -19.97
CA ARG A 440 -22.93 14.25 -21.26
C ARG A 440 -24.02 13.36 -21.84
N SER A 441 -24.72 12.58 -21.02
CA SER A 441 -25.85 11.75 -21.47
C SER A 441 -27.02 12.60 -21.96
N GLY A 442 -27.32 13.72 -21.28
CA GLY A 442 -28.37 14.67 -21.70
C GLY A 442 -28.09 15.38 -23.03
N ILE A 443 -26.82 15.60 -23.38
CA ILE A 443 -26.43 16.16 -24.68
C ILE A 443 -26.66 15.14 -25.82
N HIS A 444 -26.36 13.86 -25.59
CA HIS A 444 -26.63 12.81 -26.58
C HIS A 444 -28.13 12.63 -26.83
N GLU A 445 -28.96 12.64 -25.78
CA GLU A 445 -30.42 12.62 -25.89
C GLU A 445 -30.97 13.86 -26.64
N GLY A 446 -30.43 15.05 -26.36
CA GLY A 446 -30.82 16.30 -27.03
C GLY A 446 -30.41 16.39 -28.51
N ILE A 447 -29.26 15.84 -28.88
CA ILE A 447 -28.81 15.76 -30.28
C ILE A 447 -29.62 14.69 -31.04
N PHE A 448 -29.91 13.55 -30.42
CA PHE A 448 -30.75 12.51 -31.04
C PHE A 448 -32.19 13.00 -31.27
N SER A 449 -32.69 13.86 -30.37
CA SER A 449 -33.99 14.55 -30.52
C SER A 449 -34.01 15.58 -31.65
N LEU A 450 -32.88 16.21 -31.99
CA LEU A 450 -32.82 17.18 -33.11
C LEU A 450 -32.70 16.50 -34.48
N PHE A 451 -32.36 15.20 -34.52
CA PHE A 451 -32.11 14.43 -35.75
C PHE A 451 -32.97 13.16 -35.85
N ALA A 452 -34.18 13.16 -35.29
CA ALA A 452 -35.20 12.17 -35.65
C ALA A 452 -35.68 12.41 -37.10
N PRO A 453 -35.95 11.36 -37.91
CA PRO A 453 -35.87 11.44 -39.36
C PRO A 453 -37.11 12.11 -39.96
N VAL A 454 -36.90 13.20 -40.70
CA VAL A 454 -37.72 13.49 -41.88
C VAL A 454 -37.01 12.81 -43.05
N GLY A 455 -37.76 11.98 -43.76
CA GLY A 455 -37.25 10.95 -44.66
C GLY A 455 -36.36 11.43 -45.82
N ASP A 456 -35.68 10.41 -46.33
CA ASP A 456 -35.06 10.24 -47.64
C ASP A 456 -33.84 11.10 -48.02
N PHE A 457 -32.76 10.35 -48.30
CA PHE A 457 -31.60 10.66 -49.15
C PHE A 457 -30.82 11.94 -48.83
N LEU A 458 -29.56 11.79 -48.39
CA LEU A 458 -28.35 12.31 -49.07
C LEU A 458 -27.06 12.08 -48.26
N ASP A 459 -25.95 12.06 -48.98
CA ASP A 459 -24.60 11.58 -48.68
C ASP A 459 -23.91 12.06 -47.39
N PHE A 460 -23.17 11.12 -46.77
CA PHE A 460 -22.46 11.22 -45.50
C PHE A 460 -21.12 12.02 -45.53
N SER A 461 -20.96 12.99 -46.44
CA SER A 461 -19.68 13.71 -46.63
C SER A 461 -19.66 15.20 -46.24
N PHE A 462 -20.70 15.77 -45.61
CA PHE A 462 -20.76 17.22 -45.37
C PHE A 462 -20.88 17.72 -43.92
N VAL A 463 -20.82 16.85 -42.89
CA VAL A 463 -21.13 17.27 -41.50
C VAL A 463 -19.97 17.99 -40.78
N VAL A 464 -18.79 18.17 -41.39
CA VAL A 464 -17.61 18.73 -40.69
C VAL A 464 -17.42 20.25 -40.85
N LEU A 465 -18.24 20.98 -41.62
CA LEU A 465 -17.92 22.39 -41.94
C LEU A 465 -18.82 23.48 -41.31
N PHE A 466 -19.58 23.22 -40.25
CA PHE A 466 -20.46 24.24 -39.65
C PHE A 466 -20.20 24.65 -38.19
N LEU A 467 -19.07 24.25 -37.58
CA LEU A 467 -18.75 24.65 -36.19
C LEU A 467 -17.43 25.40 -36.02
N ILE A 468 -17.01 26.19 -37.02
CA ILE A 468 -15.92 27.17 -36.85
C ILE A 468 -16.30 28.51 -37.49
N ILE A 469 -17.28 29.22 -36.94
CA ILE A 469 -17.36 30.70 -37.02
C ILE A 469 -17.98 31.21 -35.70
N PRO A 470 -17.28 32.01 -34.88
CA PRO A 470 -17.91 32.67 -33.75
C PRO A 470 -18.76 33.84 -34.26
N ALA A 471 -20.06 33.81 -33.98
CA ALA A 471 -20.94 34.95 -34.17
C ALA A 471 -20.59 36.03 -33.14
N SER A 472 -19.81 37.02 -33.55
CA SER A 472 -19.74 38.32 -32.89
C SER A 472 -19.98 39.41 -33.91
N SER A 473 -21.18 39.99 -33.89
CA SER A 473 -21.33 41.45 -33.94
C SER A 473 -22.77 41.87 -33.65
N ALA A 474 -22.86 42.74 -32.64
CA ALA A 474 -23.76 43.89 -32.54
C ALA A 474 -25.27 43.65 -32.39
N THR A 475 -25.75 43.89 -31.17
CA THR A 475 -26.82 44.89 -31.00
C THR A 475 -26.71 45.50 -29.59
N VAL A 476 -26.27 46.75 -29.57
CA VAL A 476 -26.14 47.63 -28.41
C VAL A 476 -27.54 48.11 -28.01
N PHE A 477 -27.92 47.96 -26.74
CA PHE A 477 -29.05 48.69 -26.16
C PHE A 477 -28.52 49.94 -25.46
N VAL A 478 -29.02 51.10 -25.89
CA VAL A 478 -28.71 52.44 -25.37
C VAL A 478 -29.86 52.87 -24.45
N GLU A 479 -29.57 53.36 -23.25
CA GLU A 479 -30.45 54.24 -22.47
C GLU A 479 -29.80 55.63 -22.27
N PRO A 480 -30.60 56.70 -22.01
CA PRO A 480 -30.34 58.02 -22.59
C PRO A 480 -29.73 59.07 -21.64
N THR A 481 -29.32 60.19 -22.27
CA THR A 481 -29.04 61.58 -21.77
C THR A 481 -27.57 61.97 -21.54
N PRO A 482 -27.21 63.27 -21.53
CA PRO A 482 -27.38 64.28 -22.58
C PRO A 482 -26.05 64.99 -22.99
N LYS A 483 -26.04 65.57 -24.20
CA LYS A 483 -25.20 66.67 -24.75
C LYS A 483 -23.86 67.03 -24.06
N SER A 484 -22.75 66.96 -24.81
CA SER A 484 -21.98 68.14 -25.31
C SER A 484 -20.61 67.75 -25.88
N ASP A 485 -20.35 68.26 -27.08
CA ASP A 485 -19.11 68.84 -27.63
C ASP A 485 -17.72 68.17 -27.50
N THR A 486 -17.14 68.00 -28.71
CA THR A 486 -15.73 68.22 -29.09
C THR A 486 -14.62 67.30 -28.58
N ASP A 487 -14.20 66.43 -29.50
CA ASP A 487 -12.86 66.25 -30.07
C ASP A 487 -11.61 66.04 -29.17
N HIS A 488 -10.79 65.12 -29.68
CA HIS A 488 -9.41 64.73 -29.35
C HIS A 488 -9.20 63.67 -28.25
N GLY A 489 -8.50 62.60 -28.67
CA GLY A 489 -8.52 61.27 -28.08
C GLY A 489 -7.53 60.98 -26.94
N PRO A 490 -7.58 59.75 -26.40
CA PRO A 490 -6.45 59.08 -25.77
C PRO A 490 -6.29 57.66 -26.38
N GLY A 491 -5.16 56.96 -26.31
CA GLY A 491 -4.27 56.74 -25.18
C GLY A 491 -4.22 55.24 -24.91
N CYS A 492 -3.04 54.65 -25.07
CA CYS A 492 -2.72 53.26 -24.72
C CYS A 492 -2.83 53.02 -23.20
N PHE A 493 -3.45 51.90 -22.80
CA PHE A 493 -3.24 51.05 -21.60
C PHE A 493 -4.36 49.99 -21.68
N SER A 494 -4.27 48.71 -21.28
CA SER A 494 -3.26 47.88 -20.64
C SER A 494 -3.67 46.43 -20.90
N SER A 495 -2.69 45.54 -20.99
CA SER A 495 -2.80 44.08 -20.99
C SER A 495 -3.54 43.53 -19.76
N CYS A 496 -4.41 42.54 -19.97
CA CYS A 496 -4.82 41.57 -18.95
C CYS A 496 -4.55 40.15 -19.46
N LEU A 497 -3.71 39.42 -18.73
CA LEU A 497 -3.39 38.00 -18.92
C LEU A 497 -4.62 37.13 -18.66
N PHE A 498 -4.77 36.07 -19.44
CA PHE A 498 -5.71 34.96 -19.19
C PHE A 498 -5.14 33.98 -18.14
N PRO A 499 -5.96 33.46 -17.20
CA PRO A 499 -5.54 32.45 -16.23
C PRO A 499 -5.48 31.03 -16.82
N ALA A 500 -4.58 30.22 -16.27
CA ALA A 500 -4.19 28.87 -16.71
C ALA A 500 -5.28 27.78 -16.62
N ASP A 501 -6.46 28.08 -16.05
CA ASP A 501 -7.53 27.10 -15.81
C ASP A 501 -8.30 26.67 -17.07
N LEU A 502 -8.20 27.43 -18.17
CA LEU A 502 -8.85 27.08 -19.43
C LEU A 502 -8.11 25.99 -20.22
N ALA A 503 -6.80 25.80 -19.97
CA ALA A 503 -5.99 24.81 -20.65
C ALA A 503 -6.30 23.37 -20.20
N LEU A 504 -6.78 23.19 -18.97
CA LEU A 504 -7.18 21.88 -18.43
C LEU A 504 -8.53 21.42 -19.00
N LEU A 505 -9.48 22.35 -19.15
CA LEU A 505 -10.77 22.11 -19.81
C LEU A 505 -10.57 21.67 -21.28
N LEU A 506 -9.68 22.33 -22.02
CA LEU A 506 -9.43 22.00 -23.43
C LEU A 506 -8.77 20.61 -23.63
N LYS A 507 -7.90 20.16 -22.71
CA LYS A 507 -7.33 18.79 -22.76
C LYS A 507 -8.37 17.69 -22.51
N ILE A 508 -9.41 17.97 -21.73
CA ILE A 508 -10.53 17.03 -21.46
C ILE A 508 -11.46 16.94 -22.68
N PHE A 509 -11.55 17.98 -23.49
CA PHE A 509 -12.42 18.04 -24.67
C PHE A 509 -11.75 17.58 -25.97
N PHE A 510 -10.42 17.73 -26.14
CA PHE A 510 -9.73 17.36 -27.40
C PHE A 510 -8.28 16.86 -27.22
N SER A 511 -8.02 15.57 -27.50
CA SER A 511 -6.74 15.06 -28.04
C SER A 511 -6.88 13.62 -28.59
N PRO A 512 -6.05 13.21 -29.56
CA PRO A 512 -6.58 12.67 -30.82
C PRO A 512 -6.39 11.17 -30.98
N VAL A 513 -7.41 10.52 -31.53
CA VAL A 513 -7.24 9.32 -32.35
C VAL A 513 -7.00 9.82 -33.77
N LEU A 514 -5.80 9.60 -34.31
CA LEU A 514 -5.55 9.25 -35.72
C LEU A 514 -4.04 9.07 -35.93
N SER A 515 -3.58 7.84 -35.74
CA SER A 515 -2.31 7.35 -36.25
C SER A 515 -2.49 5.86 -36.58
N GLN A 516 -2.17 5.51 -37.83
CA GLN A 516 -2.30 4.23 -38.57
C GLN A 516 -3.62 4.08 -39.38
N GLY A 517 -3.61 4.04 -40.72
CA GLY A 517 -2.47 4.03 -41.65
C GLY A 517 -2.80 4.07 -43.16
N CYS A 518 -1.70 3.95 -43.92
CA CYS A 518 -1.51 3.57 -45.34
C CYS A 518 -2.04 4.48 -46.47
N PHE A 519 -1.14 5.09 -47.25
CA PHE A 519 -0.63 4.55 -48.54
C PHE A 519 0.45 5.48 -49.12
N GLU A 520 1.62 4.91 -49.46
CA GLU A 520 2.56 5.50 -50.42
C GLU A 520 2.03 5.32 -51.84
N CYS A 521 1.98 6.42 -52.59
CA CYS A 521 2.28 6.55 -54.01
C CYS A 521 2.96 7.90 -54.22
#